data_AF-A0A2A5IZA5-F1
#
_entry.id   AF-A0A2A5IZA5-F1
#
_cell.length_a   1.000
_cell.length_b   1.000
_cell.length_c   1.000
_cell.angle_alpha   90.00
_cell.angle_beta   90.00
_cell.angle_gamma   90.00
#
_symmetry.space_group_name_H-M   'P 1'
#
loop_
_entity.id
_entity.type
_entity.pdbx_description
1 polymer ?
#
loop_
_entity_poly.entity_id
_entity_poly.type
_entity_poly.pdbx_seq_one_letter_code
_entity_poly.pdbx_strand_id
1 'polypeptide(L)'
;MSVNPVQHLWLTSGWWTDSGVTGISRDQLVEKWVAAATKPKPEKKVFLYEMRAWSGELGRREWIKNLFDARVATLAAVETKVPFDEPESWDEVSRLFGSYVDPLARASGEFRDVAHSRRPEGLPQRLASVVREMARKVPPIARGAMIVSQDGGVIDSQLSADQFIADPSARHEILTVVAMRGYIALLRDYVAALGGSGQELPEGITAEIIDAFESRIALLISEYGQPPPPPRELAAEEEAQVDRLLDETLKDNPDLLADHNANLVGEAWSRARKTLQGMVARGEDVTHAGILFTKLASVRQDYNRAEWRIVSREQSYEERVGLDIGKGGTDDRGSFGSHLSERRVELTQILAVARKALEDVPMEPCWERDFAIEALADGGARFESGDFASIRQFVLSAWRDDAPKNARSKTREQAAAAVEFILHSAVQSVAAREDLGDHAY
;
A
#
# COMPACT_ATOMS: atom_id res chain seq x y z
N MET A 1 37.97 18.93 -5.23
CA MET A 1 37.01 18.14 -4.43
C MET A 1 35.62 18.51 -4.89
N SER A 2 34.96 17.64 -5.65
CA SER A 2 33.63 17.89 -6.19
C SER A 2 32.60 17.72 -5.08
N VAL A 3 31.91 18.80 -4.71
CA VAL A 3 30.74 18.75 -3.83
C VAL A 3 29.71 17.86 -4.52
N ASN A 4 29.27 16.81 -3.85
CA ASN A 4 28.32 15.85 -4.39
C ASN A 4 26.91 16.48 -4.33
N PRO A 5 26.28 16.87 -5.45
CA PRO A 5 25.09 17.74 -5.46
C PRO A 5 23.79 17.07 -4.95
N VAL A 6 23.84 15.81 -4.52
CA VAL A 6 22.65 14.98 -4.26
C VAL A 6 22.14 15.10 -2.81
N GLN A 7 22.94 15.59 -1.86
CA GLN A 7 22.53 15.61 -0.44
C GLN A 7 21.34 16.53 -0.14
N HIS A 8 20.95 17.40 -1.07
CA HIS A 8 19.91 18.42 -0.87
C HIS A 8 18.89 18.51 -2.02
N LEU A 9 18.83 17.50 -2.91
CA LEU A 9 17.89 17.53 -4.03
C LEU A 9 16.44 17.69 -3.54
N TRP A 10 16.08 16.99 -2.46
CA TRP A 10 14.76 17.04 -1.84
C TRP A 10 14.47 18.35 -1.05
N LEU A 11 15.47 19.21 -0.86
CA LEU A 11 15.29 20.58 -0.37
C LEU A 11 15.00 21.56 -1.51
N THR A 12 15.16 21.13 -2.77
CA THR A 12 14.83 21.94 -3.93
C THR A 12 13.36 21.75 -4.25
N SER A 13 12.58 22.82 -4.15
CA SER A 13 11.15 22.81 -4.47
C SER A 13 10.90 22.21 -5.85
N GLY A 14 9.94 21.29 -5.94
CA GLY A 14 9.54 20.67 -7.20
C GLY A 14 10.57 19.73 -7.83
N TRP A 15 11.60 19.25 -7.10
CA TRP A 15 12.58 18.29 -7.63
C TRP A 15 11.96 16.99 -8.18
N TRP A 16 10.76 16.69 -7.72
CA TRP A 16 9.96 15.53 -8.10
C TRP A 16 9.12 15.78 -9.36
N THR A 17 9.03 17.01 -9.86
CA THR A 17 8.33 17.35 -11.11
C THR A 17 9.23 17.11 -12.32
N ASP A 18 8.67 16.52 -13.39
CA ASP A 18 9.25 16.64 -14.73
C ASP A 18 8.62 17.85 -15.42
N SER A 19 9.36 18.52 -16.31
CA SER A 19 8.88 19.72 -17.01
C SER A 19 7.51 19.48 -17.68
N GLY A 20 6.48 20.16 -17.17
CA GLY A 20 5.10 20.09 -17.67
C GLY A 20 4.13 19.26 -16.81
N VAL A 21 4.60 18.54 -15.79
CA VAL A 21 3.76 17.80 -14.84
C VAL A 21 3.69 18.57 -13.53
N THR A 22 2.49 18.97 -13.11
CA THR A 22 2.28 19.75 -11.87
C THR A 22 1.89 18.89 -10.66
N GLY A 23 1.38 17.68 -10.88
CA GLY A 23 0.97 16.76 -9.82
C GLY A 23 1.80 15.48 -9.74
N ILE A 24 1.93 14.93 -8.52
CA ILE A 24 2.58 13.64 -8.28
C ILE A 24 1.77 12.80 -7.30
N SER A 25 1.92 11.48 -7.37
CA SER A 25 1.38 10.54 -6.37
C SER A 25 2.46 10.07 -5.41
N ARG A 26 2.07 9.52 -4.26
CA ARG A 26 3.05 8.99 -3.29
C ARG A 26 3.95 7.92 -3.91
N ASP A 27 3.37 7.03 -4.71
CA ASP A 27 4.13 5.95 -5.35
C ASP A 27 5.12 6.48 -6.39
N GLN A 28 4.73 7.49 -7.16
CA GLN A 28 5.64 8.15 -8.10
C GLN A 28 6.77 8.89 -7.36
N LEU A 29 6.46 9.56 -6.25
CA LEU A 29 7.47 10.21 -5.42
C LEU A 29 8.47 9.20 -4.87
N VAL A 30 8.01 8.06 -4.33
CA VAL A 30 8.88 6.98 -3.84
C VAL A 30 9.79 6.46 -4.96
N GLU A 31 9.27 6.25 -6.16
CA GLU A 31 10.07 5.78 -7.30
C GLU A 31 11.14 6.77 -7.71
N LYS A 32 10.79 8.06 -7.81
CA LYS A 32 11.73 9.16 -8.06
C LYS A 32 12.76 9.27 -6.93
N TRP A 33 12.35 9.12 -5.67
CA TRP A 33 13.23 9.13 -4.51
C TRP A 33 14.25 8.00 -4.58
N VAL A 34 13.81 6.75 -4.78
CA VAL A 34 14.70 5.59 -4.86
C VAL A 34 15.67 5.71 -6.04
N ALA A 35 15.25 6.30 -7.16
CA ALA A 35 16.14 6.62 -8.27
C ALA A 35 17.18 7.68 -7.89
N ALA A 36 16.75 8.80 -7.30
CA ALA A 36 17.59 9.97 -6.98
C ALA A 36 18.47 9.81 -5.73
N ALA A 37 18.10 8.93 -4.80
CA ALA A 37 18.76 8.75 -3.50
C ALA A 37 20.29 8.56 -3.63
N THR A 38 21.04 8.90 -2.60
CA THR A 38 22.49 8.61 -2.56
C THR A 38 22.77 7.16 -2.21
N LYS A 39 23.94 6.65 -2.59
CA LYS A 39 24.47 5.37 -2.08
C LYS A 39 25.01 5.57 -0.65
N PRO A 40 25.02 4.52 0.20
CA PRO A 40 24.63 3.13 -0.06
C PRO A 40 23.10 2.92 0.01
N LYS A 41 22.51 2.32 -1.03
CA LYS A 41 21.07 2.00 -1.08
C LYS A 41 20.86 0.51 -0.81
N PRO A 42 19.80 0.12 -0.08
CA PRO A 42 19.33 -1.25 -0.10
C PRO A 42 18.98 -1.69 -1.53
N GLU A 43 18.83 -3.01 -1.73
CA GLU A 43 18.32 -3.57 -2.98
C GLU A 43 17.03 -2.86 -3.43
N LYS A 44 16.92 -2.44 -4.70
CA LYS A 44 15.81 -1.62 -5.21
C LYS A 44 14.41 -2.11 -4.78
N LYS A 45 14.15 -3.43 -4.87
CA LYS A 45 12.86 -4.02 -4.47
C LYS A 45 12.57 -3.85 -2.97
N VAL A 46 13.61 -4.01 -2.14
CA VAL A 46 13.54 -3.80 -0.69
C VAL A 46 13.34 -2.32 -0.40
N PHE A 47 14.15 -1.45 -0.99
CA PHE A 47 14.11 -0.02 -0.69
C PHE A 47 12.78 0.62 -1.08
N LEU A 48 12.21 0.27 -2.25
CA LEU A 48 10.87 0.71 -2.65
C LEU A 48 9.79 0.29 -1.64
N TYR A 49 9.87 -0.96 -1.16
CA TYR A 49 8.89 -1.49 -0.21
C TYR A 49 9.02 -0.81 1.15
N GLU A 50 10.24 -0.68 1.67
CA GLU A 50 10.49 -0.06 2.98
C GLU A 50 10.16 1.43 2.96
N MET A 51 10.44 2.17 1.87
CA MET A 51 10.03 3.57 1.74
C MET A 51 8.51 3.74 1.83
N ARG A 52 7.74 2.92 1.11
CA ARG A 52 6.25 2.94 1.17
C ARG A 52 5.74 2.55 2.56
N ALA A 53 6.34 1.54 3.17
CA ALA A 53 5.94 1.08 4.49
C ALA A 53 6.19 2.16 5.54
N TRP A 54 7.39 2.74 5.58
CA TRP A 54 7.73 3.78 6.54
C TRP A 54 6.94 5.07 6.33
N SER A 55 6.69 5.50 5.09
CA SER A 55 5.82 6.66 4.85
C SER A 55 4.40 6.42 5.37
N GLY A 56 3.88 5.20 5.17
CA GLY A 56 2.61 4.73 5.72
C GLY A 56 2.55 4.77 7.24
N GLU A 57 3.59 4.22 7.91
CA GLU A 57 3.65 4.14 9.37
C GLU A 57 3.83 5.51 10.04
N LEU A 58 4.61 6.40 9.44
CA LEU A 58 4.84 7.76 9.93
C LEU A 58 3.62 8.66 9.70
N GLY A 59 2.99 8.61 8.53
CA GLY A 59 1.84 9.45 8.22
C GLY A 59 0.62 9.21 9.13
N ARG A 60 0.58 8.08 9.85
CA ARG A 60 -0.45 7.78 10.86
C ARG A 60 -0.14 8.35 12.26
N ARG A 61 1.06 8.90 12.49
CA ARG A 61 1.48 9.38 13.82
C ARG A 61 1.02 10.80 14.06
N GLU A 62 0.47 11.06 15.25
CA GLU A 62 0.01 12.40 15.64
C GLU A 62 1.14 13.43 15.65
N TRP A 63 2.34 13.05 16.11
CA TRP A 63 3.47 13.99 16.13
C TRP A 63 3.93 14.38 14.71
N ILE A 64 3.70 13.54 13.69
CA ILE A 64 3.96 13.90 12.29
C ILE A 64 2.94 14.93 11.80
N LYS A 65 1.66 14.75 12.11
CA LYS A 65 0.61 15.73 11.80
C LYS A 65 0.91 17.09 12.45
N ASN A 66 1.39 17.08 13.69
CA ASN A 66 1.74 18.29 14.42
C ASN A 66 3.00 18.99 13.85
N LEU A 67 3.97 18.22 13.34
CA LEU A 67 5.24 18.75 12.86
C LEU A 67 5.16 19.22 11.39
N PHE A 68 4.45 18.49 10.53
CA PHE A 68 4.42 18.71 9.08
C PHE A 68 3.06 19.11 8.52
N ASP A 69 2.03 19.26 9.36
CA ASP A 69 0.61 19.40 8.99
C ASP A 69 -0.10 18.07 8.68
N ALA A 70 -1.40 18.03 8.96
CA ALA A 70 -2.26 16.87 8.75
C ALA A 70 -2.36 16.47 7.27
N ARG A 71 -2.31 17.43 6.33
CA ARG A 71 -2.35 17.16 4.89
C ARG A 71 -1.11 16.39 4.44
N VAL A 72 0.07 16.81 4.89
CA VAL A 72 1.35 16.16 4.55
C VAL A 72 1.41 14.75 5.12
N ALA A 73 1.01 14.58 6.38
CA ALA A 73 0.89 13.27 7.02
C ALA A 73 -0.05 12.35 6.22
N THR A 74 -1.18 12.88 5.75
CA THR A 74 -2.16 12.13 4.94
C THR A 74 -1.58 11.73 3.59
N LEU A 75 -0.94 12.65 2.86
CA LEU A 75 -0.31 12.36 1.56
C LEU A 75 0.81 11.30 1.67
N ALA A 76 1.54 11.28 2.79
CA ALA A 76 2.54 10.25 3.07
C ALA A 76 1.90 8.89 3.43
N ALA A 77 0.75 8.90 4.12
CA ALA A 77 0.06 7.70 4.60
C ALA A 77 -0.73 6.97 3.50
N VAL A 78 -1.43 7.71 2.64
CA VAL A 78 -2.39 7.14 1.69
C VAL A 78 -1.67 6.59 0.46
N GLU A 79 -2.02 5.36 0.07
CA GLU A 79 -1.60 4.79 -1.21
C GLU A 79 -2.43 5.42 -2.32
N THR A 80 -1.93 6.52 -2.88
CA THR A 80 -2.56 7.18 -4.01
C THR A 80 -1.81 6.84 -5.29
N LYS A 81 -2.55 6.37 -6.30
CA LYS A 81 -2.05 6.27 -7.69
C LYS A 81 -2.35 7.54 -8.50
N VAL A 82 -3.34 8.30 -8.05
CA VAL A 82 -3.76 9.56 -8.67
C VAL A 82 -2.77 10.65 -8.27
N PRO A 83 -2.16 11.36 -9.23
CA PRO A 83 -1.32 12.51 -8.93
C PRO A 83 -2.13 13.69 -8.37
N PHE A 84 -1.60 14.37 -7.36
CA PHE A 84 -2.19 15.61 -6.82
C PHE A 84 -1.28 16.80 -7.13
N ASP A 85 -1.86 17.87 -7.66
CA ASP A 85 -1.20 19.15 -7.92
C ASP A 85 -1.20 20.01 -6.66
N GLU A 86 -0.32 19.65 -5.72
CA GLU A 86 -0.09 20.36 -4.46
C GLU A 86 1.41 20.50 -4.19
N PRO A 87 2.11 21.39 -4.92
CA PRO A 87 3.56 21.43 -4.90
C PRO A 87 4.15 21.72 -3.53
N GLU A 88 3.54 22.64 -2.78
CA GLU A 88 3.95 22.98 -1.41
C GLU A 88 3.81 21.78 -0.46
N SER A 89 2.68 21.06 -0.52
CA SER A 89 2.45 19.86 0.28
C SER A 89 3.47 18.77 -0.07
N TRP A 90 3.78 18.56 -1.36
CA TRP A 90 4.74 17.55 -1.79
C TRP A 90 6.20 17.89 -1.46
N ASP A 91 6.53 19.18 -1.37
CA ASP A 91 7.83 19.62 -0.86
C ASP A 91 7.96 19.36 0.66
N GLU A 92 6.88 19.54 1.43
CA GLU A 92 6.84 19.12 2.84
C GLU A 92 6.88 17.59 2.99
N VAL A 93 6.18 16.83 2.15
CA VAL A 93 6.31 15.36 2.10
C VAL A 93 7.74 14.96 1.77
N SER A 94 8.41 15.68 0.86
CA SER A 94 9.82 15.44 0.55
C SER A 94 10.73 15.71 1.74
N ARG A 95 10.43 16.74 2.55
CA ARG A 95 11.13 16.98 3.82
C ARG A 95 10.88 15.88 4.84
N LEU A 96 9.64 15.43 5.02
CA LEU A 96 9.32 14.26 5.84
C LEU A 96 10.10 13.02 5.38
N PHE A 97 10.19 12.80 4.07
CA PHE A 97 10.92 11.68 3.51
C PHE A 97 12.42 11.75 3.79
N GLY A 98 13.02 12.93 3.60
CA GLY A 98 14.44 13.16 3.86
C GLY A 98 14.79 13.06 5.35
N SER A 99 13.94 13.61 6.21
CA SER A 99 14.16 13.63 7.65
C SER A 99 13.95 12.28 8.30
N TYR A 100 12.91 11.53 7.91
CA TYR A 100 12.49 10.33 8.65
C TYR A 100 12.34 9.07 7.79
N VAL A 101 11.69 9.14 6.62
CA VAL A 101 11.36 7.92 5.84
C VAL A 101 12.62 7.25 5.27
N ASP A 102 13.50 8.00 4.61
CA ASP A 102 14.70 7.45 3.96
C ASP A 102 15.68 6.86 4.99
N PRO A 103 16.07 7.57 6.08
CA PRO A 103 16.93 6.98 7.11
C PRO A 103 16.37 5.68 7.70
N LEU A 104 15.07 5.65 8.02
CA LEU A 104 14.43 4.45 8.58
C LEU A 104 14.34 3.30 7.57
N ALA A 105 14.04 3.60 6.31
CA ALA A 105 13.97 2.60 5.24
C ALA A 105 15.34 1.99 4.91
N ARG A 106 16.42 2.77 5.06
CA ARG A 106 17.79 2.24 4.95
C ARG A 106 18.14 1.35 6.13
N ALA A 107 17.82 1.81 7.34
CA ALA A 107 18.10 1.07 8.58
C ALA A 107 17.38 -0.29 8.59
N SER A 108 16.10 -0.37 8.22
CA SER A 108 15.43 -1.68 8.10
C SER A 108 15.89 -2.47 6.87
N GLY A 109 16.15 -1.78 5.75
CA GLY A 109 16.55 -2.39 4.48
C GLY A 109 17.89 -3.11 4.50
N GLU A 110 18.85 -2.67 5.33
CA GLU A 110 20.19 -3.27 5.42
C GLU A 110 20.16 -4.73 5.90
N PHE A 111 19.15 -5.10 6.70
CA PHE A 111 19.03 -6.46 7.25
C PHE A 111 18.76 -7.52 6.18
N ARG A 112 18.34 -7.13 4.97
CA ARG A 112 18.30 -8.07 3.84
C ARG A 112 19.71 -8.54 3.49
N ASP A 113 20.70 -7.66 3.46
CA ASP A 113 22.06 -8.02 3.10
C ASP A 113 22.74 -8.81 4.22
N VAL A 114 22.46 -8.46 5.48
CA VAL A 114 22.83 -9.25 6.67
C VAL A 114 22.31 -10.68 6.53
N ALA A 115 21.01 -10.87 6.31
CA ALA A 115 20.42 -12.20 6.14
C ALA A 115 20.96 -12.93 4.91
N HIS A 116 21.11 -12.25 3.76
CA HIS A 116 21.61 -12.86 2.54
C HIS A 116 23.06 -13.32 2.64
N SER A 117 23.89 -12.63 3.43
CA SER A 117 25.27 -13.05 3.73
C SER A 117 25.33 -14.36 4.53
N ARG A 118 24.25 -14.70 5.24
CA ARG A 118 24.13 -15.86 6.12
C ARG A 118 23.35 -17.03 5.50
N ARG A 119 23.06 -16.98 4.21
CA ARG A 119 22.31 -18.01 3.49
C ARG A 119 22.94 -19.41 3.55
N PRO A 120 22.15 -20.48 3.35
CA PRO A 120 22.71 -21.80 3.11
C PRO A 120 23.59 -21.81 1.85
N GLU A 121 24.69 -22.54 1.90
CA GLU A 121 25.69 -22.65 0.83
C GLU A 121 25.57 -23.99 0.10
N GLY A 122 26.18 -24.10 -1.09
CA GLY A 122 26.15 -25.33 -1.88
C GLY A 122 24.80 -25.66 -2.54
N LEU A 123 23.82 -24.74 -2.47
CA LEU A 123 22.50 -24.96 -3.08
C LEU A 123 22.53 -24.84 -4.61
N PRO A 124 21.73 -25.64 -5.34
CA PRO A 124 21.53 -25.46 -6.77
C PRO A 124 20.99 -24.06 -7.12
N GLN A 125 21.35 -23.55 -8.29
CA GLN A 125 20.99 -22.20 -8.74
C GLN A 125 19.47 -21.91 -8.70
N ARG A 126 18.64 -22.93 -8.95
CA ARG A 126 17.17 -22.79 -8.87
C ARG A 126 16.65 -22.41 -7.47
N LEU A 127 17.38 -22.75 -6.41
CA LEU A 127 17.02 -22.42 -5.02
C LEU A 127 17.62 -21.08 -4.57
N ALA A 128 18.56 -20.52 -5.32
CA ALA A 128 19.16 -19.23 -5.00
C ALA A 128 18.11 -18.09 -5.03
N SER A 129 17.11 -18.18 -5.90
CA SER A 129 15.99 -17.23 -5.95
C SER A 129 15.10 -17.33 -4.71
N VAL A 130 14.80 -18.54 -4.25
CA VAL A 130 13.99 -18.82 -3.05
C VAL A 130 14.65 -18.22 -1.82
N VAL A 131 15.93 -18.51 -1.62
CA VAL A 131 16.72 -17.97 -0.50
C VAL A 131 16.83 -16.45 -0.57
N ARG A 132 16.95 -15.88 -1.78
CA ARG A 132 16.93 -14.42 -1.98
C ARG A 132 15.58 -13.81 -1.59
N GLU A 133 14.46 -14.44 -1.95
CA GLU A 133 13.14 -13.96 -1.51
C GLU A 133 12.95 -14.05 0.00
N MET A 134 13.51 -15.07 0.67
CA MET A 134 13.49 -15.14 2.14
C MET A 134 14.27 -14.00 2.77
N ALA A 135 15.48 -13.70 2.27
CA ALA A 135 16.25 -12.56 2.75
C ALA A 135 15.50 -11.23 2.54
N ARG A 136 14.74 -11.09 1.45
CA ARG A 136 13.89 -9.91 1.20
C ARG A 136 12.71 -9.78 2.17
N LYS A 137 12.34 -10.83 2.90
CA LYS A 137 11.29 -10.81 3.93
C LYS A 137 11.81 -10.42 5.32
N VAL A 138 13.12 -10.22 5.49
CA VAL A 138 13.73 -9.84 6.78
C VAL A 138 13.55 -8.35 7.12
N PRO A 139 13.70 -7.38 6.20
CA PRO A 139 13.49 -5.96 6.51
C PRO A 139 12.13 -5.63 7.17
N PRO A 140 10.99 -6.21 6.74
CA PRO A 140 9.72 -6.01 7.42
C PRO A 140 9.70 -6.49 8.88
N ILE A 141 10.48 -7.53 9.22
CA ILE A 141 10.61 -8.06 10.59
C ILE A 141 11.39 -7.07 11.44
N ALA A 142 12.52 -6.57 10.93
CA ALA A 142 13.31 -5.53 11.61
C ALA A 142 12.49 -4.25 11.82
N ARG A 143 11.76 -3.79 10.79
CA ARG A 143 10.83 -2.66 10.90
C ARG A 143 9.76 -2.91 11.97
N GLY A 144 9.17 -4.10 12.02
CA GLY A 144 8.22 -4.47 13.07
C GLY A 144 8.78 -4.28 14.48
N ALA A 145 10.02 -4.73 14.71
CA ALA A 145 10.72 -4.56 15.99
C ALA A 145 11.11 -3.11 16.29
N MET A 146 11.35 -2.30 15.26
CA MET A 146 11.57 -0.86 15.40
C MET A 146 10.28 -0.13 15.79
N ILE A 147 9.12 -0.57 15.30
CA ILE A 147 7.83 0.06 15.58
C ILE A 147 7.28 -0.38 16.95
N VAL A 148 7.32 -1.68 17.23
CA VAL A 148 6.80 -2.27 18.46
C VAL A 148 7.99 -2.81 19.27
N SER A 149 8.42 -2.03 20.25
CA SER A 149 9.53 -2.38 21.15
C SER A 149 9.09 -2.26 22.60
N GLN A 150 9.56 -3.19 23.45
CA GLN A 150 9.27 -3.18 24.89
C GLN A 150 9.76 -1.91 25.59
N ASP A 151 10.85 -1.32 25.07
CA ASP A 151 11.47 -0.09 25.59
C ASP A 151 11.01 1.18 24.84
N GLY A 152 9.90 1.08 24.10
CA GLY A 152 9.39 2.16 23.24
C GLY A 152 9.90 2.07 21.80
N GLY A 153 8.96 2.23 20.87
CA GLY A 153 9.18 2.22 19.43
C GLY A 153 9.95 3.44 18.94
N VAL A 154 10.71 3.24 17.87
CA VAL A 154 11.51 4.27 17.18
C VAL A 154 10.65 5.44 16.71
N ILE A 155 9.38 5.20 16.37
CA ILE A 155 8.47 6.23 15.83
C ILE A 155 7.34 6.61 16.79
N ASP A 156 7.44 6.25 18.07
CA ASP A 156 6.40 6.58 19.06
C ASP A 156 6.36 8.09 19.35
N SER A 157 7.50 8.77 19.25
CA SER A 157 7.61 10.22 19.40
C SER A 157 8.66 10.79 18.44
N GLN A 158 8.60 12.11 18.21
CA GLN A 158 9.63 12.82 17.46
C GLN A 158 11.02 12.61 18.09
N LEU A 159 11.13 12.71 19.41
CA LEU A 159 12.40 12.55 20.13
C LEU A 159 12.99 11.16 19.91
N SER A 160 12.17 10.10 19.98
CA SER A 160 12.62 8.73 19.74
C SER A 160 13.15 8.54 18.31
N ALA A 161 12.46 9.13 17.34
CA ALA A 161 12.85 9.05 15.94
C ALA A 161 14.16 9.79 15.68
N ASP A 162 14.28 11.02 16.19
CA ASP A 162 15.48 11.85 16.07
C ASP A 162 16.69 11.17 16.73
N GLN A 163 16.52 10.58 17.92
CA GLN A 163 17.59 9.83 18.61
C GLN A 163 18.05 8.62 17.81
N PHE A 164 17.11 7.83 17.26
CA PHE A 164 17.45 6.67 16.45
C PHE A 164 18.16 7.08 15.15
N ILE A 165 17.72 8.15 14.49
CA ILE A 165 18.33 8.62 13.24
C ILE A 165 19.74 9.18 13.50
N ALA A 166 19.94 9.83 14.64
CA ALA A 166 21.27 10.33 15.04
C ALA A 166 22.25 9.19 15.35
N ASP A 167 21.78 8.11 15.97
CA ASP A 167 22.60 6.93 16.27
C ASP A 167 21.82 5.61 16.09
N PRO A 168 21.73 5.08 14.84
CA PRO A 168 21.08 3.79 14.59
C PRO A 168 21.84 2.62 15.22
N SER A 169 23.15 2.80 15.49
CA SER A 169 24.03 1.72 15.96
C SER A 169 23.65 1.24 17.36
N ALA A 170 23.09 2.13 18.18
CA ALA A 170 22.63 1.81 19.54
C ALA A 170 21.61 0.66 19.61
N ARG A 171 20.81 0.45 18.54
CA ARG A 171 19.84 -0.65 18.45
C ARG A 171 20.25 -1.75 17.46
N HIS A 172 21.37 -1.61 16.76
CA HIS A 172 21.73 -2.48 15.63
C HIS A 172 21.93 -3.94 16.07
N GLU A 173 22.57 -4.20 17.21
CA GLU A 173 22.76 -5.56 17.72
C GLU A 173 21.42 -6.25 18.05
N ILE A 174 20.54 -5.55 18.77
CA ILE A 174 19.21 -6.06 19.14
C ILE A 174 18.38 -6.34 17.88
N LEU A 175 18.37 -5.40 16.93
CA LEU A 175 17.66 -5.55 15.65
C LEU A 175 18.25 -6.68 14.80
N THR A 176 19.57 -6.87 14.83
CA THR A 176 20.24 -8.00 14.16
C THR A 176 19.74 -9.33 14.72
N VAL A 177 19.68 -9.48 16.04
CA VAL A 177 19.18 -10.71 16.68
C VAL A 177 17.73 -10.98 16.26
N VAL A 178 16.86 -9.96 16.29
CA VAL A 178 15.45 -10.13 15.90
C VAL A 178 15.31 -10.46 14.41
N ALA A 179 16.02 -9.75 13.55
CA ALA A 179 16.04 -9.98 12.11
C ALA A 179 16.52 -11.39 11.76
N MET A 180 17.60 -11.84 12.40
CA MET A 180 18.17 -13.17 12.17
C MET A 180 17.28 -14.28 12.70
N ARG A 181 16.64 -14.11 13.87
CA ARG A 181 15.61 -15.04 14.36
C ARG A 181 14.43 -15.15 13.40
N GLY A 182 13.99 -14.03 12.82
CA GLY A 182 12.99 -14.02 11.76
C GLY A 182 13.44 -14.78 10.50
N TYR A 183 14.70 -14.60 10.09
CA TYR A 183 15.27 -15.33 8.94
C TYR A 183 15.35 -16.84 9.20
N ILE A 184 15.75 -17.26 10.41
CA ILE A 184 15.76 -18.67 10.82
C ILE A 184 14.36 -19.27 10.72
N ALA A 185 13.32 -18.56 11.21
CA ALA A 185 11.94 -19.01 11.10
C ALA A 185 11.52 -19.23 9.63
N LEU A 186 11.86 -18.29 8.73
CA LEU A 186 11.57 -18.41 7.30
C LEU A 186 12.26 -19.63 6.65
N LEU A 187 13.51 -19.91 7.04
CA LEU A 187 14.24 -21.10 6.55
C LEU A 187 13.61 -22.40 7.08
N ARG A 188 13.27 -22.43 8.38
CA ARG A 188 12.64 -23.59 9.02
C ARG A 188 11.28 -23.90 8.39
N ASP A 189 10.44 -22.89 8.20
CA ASP A 189 9.12 -23.04 7.58
C ASP A 189 9.22 -23.57 6.15
N TYR A 190 10.27 -23.19 5.42
CA TYR A 190 10.52 -23.74 4.10
C TYR A 190 10.95 -25.20 4.14
N VAL A 191 11.89 -25.57 5.01
CA VAL A 191 12.28 -26.99 5.17
C VAL A 191 11.08 -27.85 5.58
N ALA A 192 10.27 -27.37 6.53
CA ALA A 192 9.06 -28.07 6.95
C ALA A 192 8.07 -28.27 5.78
N ALA A 193 7.95 -27.28 4.88
CA ALA A 193 7.13 -27.39 3.68
C ALA A 193 7.71 -28.35 2.61
N LEU A 194 9.01 -28.66 2.65
CA LEU A 194 9.64 -29.65 1.77
C LEU A 194 9.49 -31.10 2.28
N GLY A 195 9.29 -31.29 3.58
CA GLY A 195 9.28 -32.59 4.24
C GLY A 195 8.28 -32.67 5.38
N GLY A 196 6.99 -32.68 5.06
CA GLY A 196 5.98 -33.19 5.99
C GLY A 196 6.19 -34.69 6.17
N SER A 197 6.08 -35.18 7.40
CA SER A 197 6.24 -36.61 7.73
C SER A 197 5.39 -37.48 6.80
N GLY A 198 6.02 -38.18 5.86
CA GLY A 198 5.37 -39.12 4.93
C GLY A 198 5.13 -38.63 3.49
N GLN A 199 5.59 -37.42 3.11
CA GLN A 199 5.51 -36.97 1.71
C GLN A 199 6.80 -37.26 0.93
N GLU A 200 6.65 -37.68 -0.33
CA GLU A 200 7.77 -37.73 -1.28
C GLU A 200 8.33 -36.32 -1.49
N LEU A 201 9.66 -36.22 -1.52
CA LEU A 201 10.33 -34.93 -1.74
C LEU A 201 9.98 -34.37 -3.12
N PRO A 202 9.76 -33.05 -3.25
CA PRO A 202 9.54 -32.41 -4.54
C PRO A 202 10.69 -32.68 -5.52
N GLU A 203 10.38 -32.73 -6.83
CA GLU A 203 11.35 -33.11 -7.85
C GLU A 203 12.66 -32.30 -7.79
N GLY A 204 13.75 -33.01 -7.53
CA GLY A 204 15.10 -32.47 -7.43
C GLY A 204 15.43 -31.75 -6.11
N ILE A 205 14.57 -31.85 -5.11
CA ILE A 205 15.00 -31.69 -3.72
C ILE A 205 15.64 -33.00 -3.28
N THR A 206 16.87 -32.93 -2.77
CA THR A 206 17.62 -34.08 -2.28
C THR A 206 17.82 -33.97 -0.78
N ALA A 207 18.21 -35.07 -0.13
CA ALA A 207 18.53 -35.07 1.29
C ALA A 207 19.68 -34.08 1.60
N GLU A 208 20.69 -33.98 0.73
CA GLU A 208 21.82 -33.06 0.90
C GLU A 208 21.38 -31.59 0.88
N ILE A 209 20.34 -31.26 0.12
CA ILE A 209 19.77 -29.91 0.12
C ILE A 209 19.14 -29.61 1.47
N ILE A 210 18.35 -30.54 2.00
CA ILE A 210 17.71 -30.40 3.32
C ILE A 210 18.77 -30.25 4.40
N ASP A 211 19.79 -31.13 4.39
CA ASP A 211 20.92 -31.08 5.33
C ASP A 211 21.65 -29.73 5.28
N ALA A 212 21.80 -29.12 4.09
CA ALA A 212 22.42 -27.80 3.96
C ALA A 212 21.59 -26.68 4.62
N PHE A 213 20.24 -26.75 4.51
CA PHE A 213 19.36 -25.83 5.22
C PHE A 213 19.40 -26.06 6.73
N GLU A 214 19.27 -27.31 7.18
CA GLU A 214 19.26 -27.68 8.60
C GLU A 214 20.58 -27.33 9.29
N SER A 215 21.71 -27.63 8.65
CA SER A 215 23.05 -27.25 9.14
C SER A 215 23.19 -25.74 9.29
N ARG A 216 22.67 -24.97 8.31
CA ARG A 216 22.70 -23.50 8.41
C ARG A 216 21.76 -23.00 9.51
N ILE A 217 20.56 -23.57 9.64
CA ILE A 217 19.62 -23.24 10.72
C ILE A 217 20.27 -23.48 12.08
N ALA A 218 20.90 -24.64 12.30
CA ALA A 218 21.58 -24.97 13.54
C ALA A 218 22.70 -23.97 13.88
N LEU A 219 23.52 -23.61 12.89
CA LEU A 219 24.58 -22.60 13.06
C LEU A 219 23.99 -21.25 13.48
N LEU A 220 22.95 -20.78 12.78
CA LEU A 220 22.33 -19.48 13.08
C LEU A 220 21.63 -19.48 14.44
N ILE A 221 21.02 -20.60 14.85
CA ILE A 221 20.46 -20.76 16.20
C ILE A 221 21.55 -20.65 17.27
N SER A 222 22.75 -21.20 17.03
CA SER A 222 23.86 -21.09 17.97
C SER A 222 24.39 -19.66 18.12
N GLU A 223 24.30 -18.84 17.06
CA GLU A 223 24.81 -17.46 17.04
C GLU A 223 23.76 -16.44 17.53
N TYR A 224 22.49 -16.59 17.14
CA TYR A 224 21.43 -15.60 17.37
C TYR A 224 20.32 -16.08 18.33
N GLY A 225 20.38 -17.34 18.76
CA GLY A 225 19.37 -17.98 19.58
C GLY A 225 18.18 -18.53 18.79
N GLN A 226 17.25 -19.15 19.51
CA GLN A 226 16.09 -19.79 18.91
C GLN A 226 15.16 -18.76 18.26
N PRO A 227 14.59 -19.07 17.07
CA PRO A 227 13.49 -18.28 16.53
C PRO A 227 12.28 -18.34 17.48
N PRO A 228 11.32 -17.41 17.37
CA PRO A 228 10.05 -17.55 18.03
C PRO A 228 9.44 -18.93 17.74
N PRO A 229 8.77 -19.55 18.73
CA PRO A 229 8.03 -20.78 18.46
C PRO A 229 7.03 -20.51 17.32
N PRO A 230 6.78 -21.51 16.46
CA PRO A 230 5.71 -21.38 15.49
C PRO A 230 4.40 -21.04 16.22
N PRO A 231 3.45 -20.34 15.57
CA PRO A 231 2.13 -20.14 16.13
C PRO A 231 1.54 -21.48 16.59
N ARG A 232 0.85 -21.50 17.73
CA ARG A 232 0.27 -22.75 18.24
C ARG A 232 -0.77 -23.29 17.26
N GLU A 233 -0.99 -24.60 17.29
CA GLU A 233 -2.14 -25.17 16.60
C GLU A 233 -3.44 -24.62 17.21
N LEU A 234 -4.39 -24.32 16.34
CA LEU A 234 -5.70 -23.81 16.73
C LEU A 234 -6.59 -24.98 17.14
N ALA A 235 -7.40 -24.77 18.18
CA ALA A 235 -8.47 -25.68 18.49
C ALA A 235 -9.57 -25.57 17.41
N ALA A 236 -10.34 -26.64 17.20
CA ALA A 236 -11.40 -26.65 16.20
C ALA A 236 -12.45 -25.55 16.44
N GLU A 237 -12.72 -25.21 17.71
CA GLU A 237 -13.62 -24.13 18.10
C GLU A 237 -13.10 -22.75 17.68
N GLU A 238 -11.79 -22.55 17.69
CA GLU A 238 -11.14 -21.30 17.31
C GLU A 238 -11.07 -21.14 15.79
N GLU A 239 -10.82 -22.23 15.07
CA GLU A 239 -10.97 -22.24 13.62
C GLU A 239 -12.41 -21.93 13.23
N ALA A 240 -13.38 -22.56 13.89
CA ALA A 240 -14.80 -22.29 13.66
C ALA A 240 -15.21 -20.87 14.07
N GLN A 241 -14.54 -20.24 15.04
CA GLN A 241 -14.75 -18.84 15.38
C GLN A 241 -14.25 -17.92 14.26
N VAL A 242 -13.05 -18.17 13.73
CA VAL A 242 -12.50 -17.39 12.60
C VAL A 242 -13.40 -17.51 11.37
N ASP A 243 -13.85 -18.73 11.06
CA ASP A 243 -14.74 -18.98 9.92
C ASP A 243 -16.08 -18.26 10.11
N ARG A 244 -16.67 -18.32 11.32
CA ARG A 244 -17.89 -17.56 11.65
C ARG A 244 -17.71 -16.06 11.48
N LEU A 245 -16.62 -15.47 11.95
CA LEU A 245 -16.38 -14.03 11.83
C LEU A 245 -16.28 -13.61 10.36
N LEU A 246 -15.63 -14.41 9.51
CA LEU A 246 -15.55 -14.13 8.08
C LEU A 246 -16.91 -14.27 7.38
N ASP A 247 -17.67 -15.30 7.75
CA ASP A 247 -19.00 -15.54 7.19
C ASP A 247 -20.00 -14.47 7.64
N GLU A 248 -19.93 -14.02 8.90
CA GLU A 248 -20.70 -12.87 9.41
C GLU A 248 -20.32 -11.61 8.65
N THR A 249 -19.02 -11.35 8.46
CA THR A 249 -18.58 -10.18 7.66
C THR A 249 -19.11 -10.24 6.23
N LEU A 250 -19.15 -11.41 5.59
CA LEU A 250 -19.75 -11.55 4.25
C LEU A 250 -21.28 -11.39 4.25
N LYS A 251 -21.96 -11.88 5.29
CA LYS A 251 -23.42 -11.70 5.43
C LYS A 251 -23.81 -10.24 5.65
N ASP A 252 -23.01 -9.53 6.44
CA ASP A 252 -23.20 -8.11 6.73
C ASP A 252 -22.84 -7.24 5.52
N ASN A 253 -22.12 -7.78 4.52
CA ASN A 253 -21.68 -7.08 3.32
C ASN A 253 -22.04 -7.89 2.06
N PRO A 254 -23.34 -8.09 1.76
CA PRO A 254 -23.79 -8.96 0.67
C PRO A 254 -23.32 -8.49 -0.71
N ASP A 255 -23.04 -7.20 -0.88
CA ASP A 255 -22.49 -6.60 -2.11
C ASP A 255 -21.13 -7.18 -2.51
N LEU A 256 -20.37 -7.69 -1.54
CA LEU A 256 -19.12 -8.39 -1.84
C LEU A 256 -19.38 -9.65 -2.67
N LEU A 257 -20.56 -10.24 -2.59
CA LEU A 257 -20.95 -11.43 -3.36
C LEU A 257 -21.56 -11.11 -4.72
N ALA A 258 -21.63 -9.82 -5.11
CA ALA A 258 -22.07 -9.43 -6.46
C ALA A 258 -21.13 -10.00 -7.55
N ASP A 259 -21.66 -10.23 -8.75
CA ASP A 259 -21.00 -10.96 -9.87
C ASP A 259 -19.55 -10.54 -10.14
N HIS A 260 -19.21 -9.26 -9.96
CA HIS A 260 -17.87 -8.72 -10.22
C HIS A 260 -16.84 -9.09 -9.14
N ASN A 261 -17.30 -9.34 -7.91
CA ASN A 261 -16.46 -9.71 -6.77
C ASN A 261 -16.56 -11.19 -6.41
N ALA A 262 -17.65 -11.87 -6.80
CA ALA A 262 -17.91 -13.27 -6.48
C ALA A 262 -16.73 -14.20 -6.80
N ASN A 263 -16.05 -13.97 -7.94
CA ASN A 263 -14.90 -14.75 -8.37
C ASN A 263 -13.62 -14.50 -7.54
N LEU A 264 -13.55 -13.38 -6.82
CA LEU A 264 -12.37 -12.96 -6.05
C LEU A 264 -12.56 -13.20 -4.54
N VAL A 265 -13.80 -13.20 -4.07
CA VAL A 265 -14.16 -13.34 -2.65
C VAL A 265 -13.66 -14.64 -2.07
N GLY A 266 -13.77 -15.76 -2.78
CA GLY A 266 -13.28 -17.06 -2.29
C GLY A 266 -11.78 -17.05 -1.99
N GLU A 267 -10.97 -16.43 -2.85
CA GLU A 267 -9.53 -16.30 -2.62
C GLU A 267 -9.23 -15.29 -1.51
N ALA A 268 -9.95 -14.17 -1.47
CA ALA A 268 -9.82 -13.17 -0.42
C ALA A 268 -10.14 -13.75 0.96
N TRP A 269 -11.23 -14.53 1.06
CA TRP A 269 -11.66 -15.25 2.24
C TRP A 269 -10.59 -16.25 2.70
N SER A 270 -10.03 -17.05 1.77
CA SER A 270 -8.95 -17.99 2.10
C SER A 270 -7.70 -17.28 2.65
N ARG A 271 -7.27 -16.18 2.02
CA ARG A 271 -6.14 -15.35 2.48
C ARG A 271 -6.43 -14.68 3.83
N ALA A 272 -7.66 -14.24 4.04
CA ALA A 272 -8.12 -13.60 5.27
C ALA A 272 -8.15 -14.60 6.42
N ARG A 273 -8.76 -15.77 6.21
CA ARG A 273 -8.77 -16.92 7.14
C ARG A 273 -7.38 -17.25 7.63
N LYS A 274 -6.42 -17.48 6.72
CA LYS A 274 -5.04 -17.79 7.10
C LYS A 274 -4.39 -16.69 7.94
N THR A 275 -4.74 -15.43 7.69
CA THR A 275 -4.22 -14.29 8.46
C THR A 275 -4.82 -14.26 9.87
N LEU A 276 -6.14 -14.40 9.99
CA LEU A 276 -6.86 -14.40 11.27
C LEU A 276 -6.49 -15.62 12.13
N GLN A 277 -6.43 -16.81 11.54
CA GLN A 277 -5.91 -18.01 12.20
C GLN A 277 -4.51 -17.77 12.76
N GLY A 278 -3.62 -17.14 11.97
CA GLY A 278 -2.30 -16.76 12.44
C GLY A 278 -2.32 -15.78 13.63
N MET A 279 -3.27 -14.84 13.68
CA MET A 279 -3.45 -13.90 14.80
C MET A 279 -3.94 -14.62 16.06
N VAL A 280 -4.98 -15.45 15.95
CA VAL A 280 -5.51 -16.25 17.08
C VAL A 280 -4.44 -17.21 17.62
N ALA A 281 -3.67 -17.84 16.73
CA ALA A 281 -2.57 -18.73 17.10
C ALA A 281 -1.40 -17.99 17.82
N ARG A 282 -1.31 -16.67 17.70
CA ARG A 282 -0.39 -15.83 18.48
C ARG A 282 -1.01 -15.29 19.78
N GLY A 283 -2.27 -15.63 20.06
CA GLY A 283 -3.01 -15.15 21.22
C GLY A 283 -3.54 -13.73 21.06
N GLU A 284 -3.62 -13.21 19.83
CA GLU A 284 -4.27 -11.94 19.57
C GLU A 284 -5.80 -12.11 19.67
N ASP A 285 -6.48 -11.12 20.26
CA ASP A 285 -7.94 -11.11 20.34
C ASP A 285 -8.53 -10.70 18.98
N VAL A 286 -9.17 -11.66 18.32
CA VAL A 286 -9.77 -11.47 16.99
C VAL A 286 -11.28 -11.38 17.17
N THR A 287 -11.79 -10.14 17.14
CA THR A 287 -13.20 -9.82 17.35
C THR A 287 -13.94 -9.47 16.06
N HIS A 288 -13.22 -9.18 14.97
CA HIS A 288 -13.80 -8.82 13.68
C HIS A 288 -12.95 -9.31 12.50
N ALA A 289 -13.57 -9.50 11.33
CA ALA A 289 -12.90 -10.01 10.12
C ALA A 289 -12.57 -8.94 9.06
N GLY A 290 -12.44 -7.66 9.45
CA GLY A 290 -12.16 -6.55 8.52
C GLY A 290 -10.89 -6.70 7.66
N ILE A 291 -9.98 -7.63 8.00
CA ILE A 291 -8.85 -8.01 7.13
C ILE A 291 -9.33 -8.55 5.77
N LEU A 292 -10.55 -9.07 5.68
CA LEU A 292 -11.17 -9.57 4.45
C LEU A 292 -11.14 -8.51 3.33
N PHE A 293 -11.55 -7.27 3.62
CA PHE A 293 -11.54 -6.16 2.67
C PHE A 293 -10.12 -5.86 2.16
N THR A 294 -9.14 -5.90 3.06
CA THR A 294 -7.73 -5.72 2.69
C THR A 294 -7.25 -6.85 1.76
N LYS A 295 -7.66 -8.10 2.01
CA LYS A 295 -7.32 -9.23 1.13
C LYS A 295 -8.05 -9.17 -0.20
N LEU A 296 -9.30 -8.73 -0.22
CA LEU A 296 -10.06 -8.54 -1.45
C LEU A 296 -9.41 -7.50 -2.36
N ALA A 297 -9.00 -6.36 -1.81
CA ALA A 297 -8.23 -5.36 -2.54
C ALA A 297 -6.91 -5.93 -3.09
N SER A 298 -6.19 -6.74 -2.30
CA SER A 298 -4.96 -7.40 -2.76
C SER A 298 -5.23 -8.40 -3.89
N VAL A 299 -6.29 -9.20 -3.82
CA VAL A 299 -6.66 -10.18 -4.86
C VAL A 299 -7.07 -9.47 -6.14
N ARG A 300 -7.87 -8.39 -6.05
CA ARG A 300 -8.20 -7.53 -7.20
C ARG A 300 -6.94 -6.99 -7.88
N GLN A 301 -5.96 -6.52 -7.10
CA GLN A 301 -4.69 -6.05 -7.66
C GLN A 301 -3.91 -7.17 -8.36
N ASP A 302 -3.86 -8.38 -7.78
CA ASP A 302 -3.18 -9.52 -8.38
C ASP A 302 -3.85 -9.96 -9.69
N TYR A 303 -5.19 -9.99 -9.71
CA TYR A 303 -6.01 -10.27 -10.87
C TYR A 303 -5.77 -9.24 -11.98
N ASN A 304 -5.87 -7.95 -11.66
CA ASN A 304 -5.57 -6.87 -12.62
C ASN A 304 -4.14 -6.98 -13.16
N ARG A 305 -3.14 -7.28 -12.32
CA ARG A 305 -1.76 -7.50 -12.78
C ARG A 305 -1.63 -8.73 -13.68
N ALA A 306 -2.44 -9.76 -13.49
CA ALA A 306 -2.47 -10.93 -14.35
C ALA A 306 -3.10 -10.60 -15.71
N GLU A 307 -4.24 -9.91 -15.72
CA GLU A 307 -4.89 -9.44 -16.95
C GLU A 307 -3.98 -8.48 -17.73
N TRP A 308 -3.38 -7.48 -17.08
CA TRP A 308 -2.41 -6.59 -17.73
C TRP A 308 -1.23 -7.36 -18.35
N ARG A 309 -0.78 -8.46 -17.72
CA ARG A 309 0.27 -9.33 -18.30
C ARG A 309 -0.22 -10.13 -19.51
N ILE A 310 -1.50 -10.50 -19.56
CA ILE A 310 -2.11 -11.18 -20.70
C ILE A 310 -2.29 -10.17 -21.85
N VAL A 311 -2.95 -9.04 -21.58
CA VAL A 311 -3.18 -7.97 -22.56
C VAL A 311 -1.88 -7.43 -23.13
N SER A 312 -0.85 -7.18 -22.31
CA SER A 312 0.46 -6.72 -22.82
C SER A 312 1.21 -7.77 -23.64
N ARG A 313 0.99 -9.06 -23.37
CA ARG A 313 1.53 -10.15 -24.21
C ARG A 313 0.77 -10.31 -25.51
N GLU A 314 -0.55 -10.15 -25.50
CA GLU A 314 -1.41 -10.21 -26.68
C GLU A 314 -1.17 -9.02 -27.61
N GLN A 315 -1.02 -7.80 -27.06
CA GLN A 315 -0.61 -6.61 -27.83
C GLN A 315 0.76 -6.80 -28.51
N SER A 316 1.71 -7.47 -27.85
CA SER A 316 3.03 -7.76 -28.43
C SER A 316 2.99 -8.78 -29.59
N TYR A 317 1.88 -9.52 -29.72
CA TYR A 317 1.68 -10.50 -30.78
C TYR A 317 1.02 -9.86 -32.01
N GLU A 318 0.03 -8.98 -31.82
CA GLU A 318 -0.60 -8.24 -32.91
C GLU A 318 0.34 -7.17 -33.53
N GLU A 319 1.16 -6.48 -32.73
CA GLU A 319 2.17 -5.54 -33.24
C GLU A 319 3.29 -6.23 -34.04
N ARG A 320 3.51 -7.54 -33.85
CA ARG A 320 4.49 -8.32 -34.64
C ARG A 320 3.92 -8.89 -35.93
N VAL A 321 2.59 -8.94 -36.08
CA VAL A 321 1.92 -9.45 -37.29
C VAL A 321 1.33 -8.32 -38.13
N GLY A 322 1.12 -7.12 -37.56
CA GLY A 322 0.56 -5.94 -38.22
C GLY A 322 1.55 -4.95 -38.85
N LEU A 323 2.80 -5.33 -39.09
CA LEU A 323 3.76 -4.53 -39.87
C LEU A 323 3.82 -5.01 -41.33
N ASP A 324 2.67 -5.16 -41.96
CA ASP A 324 2.55 -4.91 -43.40
C ASP A 324 1.09 -4.63 -43.77
N ILE A 325 0.90 -3.69 -44.70
CA ILE A 325 -0.37 -3.29 -45.32
C ILE A 325 -1.17 -2.20 -44.58
N GLY A 326 -1.01 -0.96 -45.07
CA GLY A 326 -2.17 -0.28 -45.65
C GLY A 326 -2.76 0.92 -44.90
N LYS A 327 -2.49 2.10 -45.46
CA LYS A 327 -3.24 3.36 -45.26
C LYS A 327 -4.77 3.18 -45.28
N GLY A 328 -5.43 3.85 -44.32
CA GLY A 328 -6.67 4.60 -44.58
C GLY A 328 -7.97 4.04 -43.99
N GLY A 329 -8.70 4.92 -43.29
CA GLY A 329 -10.17 4.90 -43.27
C GLY A 329 -10.84 4.25 -42.06
N THR A 330 -11.40 5.11 -41.20
CA THR A 330 -12.78 5.07 -40.64
C THR A 330 -13.37 3.77 -40.11
N ASP A 331 -13.81 3.88 -38.85
CA ASP A 331 -14.99 3.24 -38.24
C ASP A 331 -15.14 1.72 -38.34
N ASP A 332 -14.74 1.05 -37.26
CA ASP A 332 -15.50 -0.09 -36.74
C ASP A 332 -15.43 -0.12 -35.21
N ARG A 333 -16.28 0.69 -34.56
CA ARG A 333 -16.61 0.56 -33.13
C ARG A 333 -17.78 -0.39 -32.98
N GLY A 334 -17.50 -1.69 -33.05
CA GLY A 334 -18.41 -2.75 -32.65
C GLY A 334 -18.24 -3.08 -31.17
N SER A 335 -19.32 -2.98 -30.40
CA SER A 335 -19.50 -3.54 -29.04
C SER A 335 -18.81 -2.84 -27.85
N PHE A 336 -19.15 -1.57 -27.59
CA PHE A 336 -18.82 -0.84 -26.34
C PHE A 336 -20.05 -0.38 -25.53
N GLY A 337 -21.25 -0.86 -25.86
CA GLY A 337 -22.52 -0.32 -25.36
C GLY A 337 -22.95 -0.75 -23.96
N SER A 338 -22.67 -1.98 -23.52
CA SER A 338 -23.15 -2.48 -22.22
C SER A 338 -22.31 -2.03 -21.02
N HIS A 339 -21.00 -1.92 -21.20
CA HIS A 339 -20.07 -1.55 -20.11
C HIS A 339 -20.12 -0.07 -19.72
N LEU A 340 -20.61 0.82 -20.61
CA LEU A 340 -20.77 2.24 -20.27
C LEU A 340 -22.07 2.50 -19.50
N SER A 341 -23.12 1.71 -19.71
CA SER A 341 -24.36 1.82 -18.92
C SER A 341 -24.19 1.27 -17.50
N GLU A 342 -23.46 0.18 -17.32
CA GLU A 342 -23.20 -0.44 -16.00
C GLU A 342 -22.33 0.46 -15.13
N ARG A 343 -21.25 1.01 -15.69
CA ARG A 343 -20.36 1.96 -15.01
C ARG A 343 -21.07 3.28 -14.63
N ARG A 344 -22.13 3.63 -15.35
CA ARG A 344 -22.95 4.83 -15.10
C ARG A 344 -23.88 4.65 -13.89
N VAL A 345 -24.47 3.46 -13.73
CA VAL A 345 -25.32 3.14 -12.57
C VAL A 345 -24.49 3.08 -11.29
N GLU A 346 -23.32 2.41 -11.34
CA GLU A 346 -22.39 2.28 -10.21
C GLU A 346 -21.83 3.64 -9.75
N LEU A 347 -21.43 4.51 -10.70
CA LEU A 347 -20.96 5.86 -10.37
C LEU A 347 -22.07 6.71 -9.74
N THR A 348 -23.32 6.59 -10.21
CA THR A 348 -24.45 7.35 -9.66
C THR A 348 -24.75 6.96 -8.21
N GLN A 349 -24.65 5.66 -7.88
CA GLN A 349 -24.83 5.15 -6.52
C GLN A 349 -23.69 5.60 -5.59
N ILE A 350 -22.44 5.50 -6.05
CA ILE A 350 -21.26 5.99 -5.30
C ILE A 350 -21.38 7.48 -4.98
N LEU A 351 -21.80 8.29 -5.95
CA LEU A 351 -21.97 9.74 -5.76
C LEU A 351 -23.11 10.05 -4.78
N ALA A 352 -24.19 9.27 -4.79
CA ALA A 352 -25.31 9.43 -3.85
C ALA A 352 -24.91 9.08 -2.40
N VAL A 353 -24.14 8.01 -2.19
CA VAL A 353 -23.64 7.64 -0.85
C VAL A 353 -22.56 8.60 -0.36
N ALA A 354 -21.67 9.05 -1.24
CA ALA A 354 -20.66 10.06 -0.92
C ALA A 354 -21.31 11.38 -0.47
N ARG A 355 -22.42 11.75 -1.10
CA ARG A 355 -23.21 12.92 -0.71
C ARG A 355 -23.78 12.76 0.69
N LYS A 356 -24.48 11.66 0.97
CA LYS A 356 -25.07 11.40 2.29
C LYS A 356 -24.02 11.38 3.39
N ALA A 357 -22.88 10.72 3.13
CA ALA A 357 -21.75 10.72 4.05
C ALA A 357 -21.24 12.14 4.35
N LEU A 358 -21.20 13.03 3.35
CA LEU A 358 -20.78 14.42 3.53
C LEU A 358 -21.83 15.30 4.24
N GLU A 359 -23.13 15.00 4.07
CA GLU A 359 -24.24 15.61 4.80
C GLU A 359 -24.20 15.22 6.30
N ASP A 360 -23.82 13.98 6.61
CA ASP A 360 -23.76 13.44 7.99
C ASP A 360 -22.50 13.83 8.78
N VAL A 361 -21.45 14.37 8.13
CA VAL A 361 -20.25 14.86 8.85
C VAL A 361 -20.63 16.10 9.69
N PRO A 362 -20.35 16.09 11.02
CA PRO A 362 -20.60 17.24 11.90
C PRO A 362 -19.52 18.31 11.70
N MET A 363 -19.56 18.97 10.54
CA MET A 363 -18.72 20.11 10.17
C MET A 363 -19.59 21.37 10.12
N GLU A 364 -19.08 22.49 10.61
CA GLU A 364 -19.80 23.77 10.48
C GLU A 364 -20.09 24.07 9.00
N PRO A 365 -21.28 24.61 8.67
CA PRO A 365 -21.63 24.97 7.30
C PRO A 365 -20.60 25.92 6.69
N CYS A 366 -20.06 25.54 5.53
CA CYS A 366 -19.18 26.39 4.75
C CYS A 366 -19.48 26.22 3.26
N TRP A 367 -19.19 27.26 2.49
CA TRP A 367 -19.53 27.29 1.07
C TRP A 367 -18.95 26.12 0.29
N GLU A 368 -17.71 25.71 0.57
CA GLU A 368 -17.03 24.61 -0.11
C GLU A 368 -17.71 23.26 0.14
N ARG A 369 -18.26 23.05 1.34
CA ARG A 369 -19.02 21.85 1.67
C ARG A 369 -20.34 21.84 0.93
N ASP A 370 -21.08 22.95 1.00
CA ASP A 370 -22.40 23.05 0.37
C ASP A 370 -22.29 22.90 -1.15
N PHE A 371 -21.26 23.49 -1.75
CA PHE A 371 -20.96 23.36 -3.17
C PHE A 371 -20.56 21.93 -3.55
N ALA A 372 -19.78 21.22 -2.72
CA ALA A 372 -19.46 19.82 -2.94
C ALA A 372 -20.71 18.92 -2.85
N ILE A 373 -21.61 19.18 -1.90
CA ILE A 373 -22.90 18.46 -1.78
C ILE A 373 -23.77 18.71 -3.03
N GLU A 374 -23.88 19.95 -3.49
CA GLU A 374 -24.62 20.32 -4.70
C GLU A 374 -24.01 19.68 -5.96
N ALA A 375 -22.67 19.68 -6.08
CA ALA A 375 -21.97 19.04 -7.17
C ALA A 375 -22.25 17.53 -7.21
N LEU A 376 -22.32 16.84 -6.07
CA LEU A 376 -22.70 15.43 -6.00
C LEU A 376 -24.19 15.19 -6.31
N ALA A 377 -25.06 16.15 -5.96
CA ALA A 377 -26.50 16.05 -6.19
C ALA A 377 -26.88 16.14 -7.68
N ASP A 378 -26.18 16.95 -8.47
CA ASP A 378 -26.35 17.07 -9.93
C ASP A 378 -25.67 15.93 -10.73
N GLY A 379 -25.22 14.88 -10.03
CA GLY A 379 -24.12 13.96 -10.34
C GLY A 379 -24.24 12.96 -11.50
N GLY A 380 -25.37 12.83 -12.19
CA GLY A 380 -25.53 11.86 -13.27
C GLY A 380 -25.27 12.40 -14.68
N ALA A 381 -25.36 13.72 -14.86
CA ALA A 381 -25.31 14.39 -16.18
C ALA A 381 -24.04 15.25 -16.37
N ARG A 382 -23.37 15.66 -15.28
CA ARG A 382 -22.16 16.50 -15.34
C ARG A 382 -20.85 15.73 -15.19
N PHE A 383 -20.91 14.47 -14.74
CA PHE A 383 -19.76 13.60 -14.48
C PHE A 383 -19.65 12.43 -15.48
N GLU A 384 -20.29 12.55 -16.66
CA GLU A 384 -20.39 11.47 -17.66
C GLU A 384 -19.05 10.87 -18.13
N SER A 385 -17.91 11.52 -17.83
CA SER A 385 -16.56 11.03 -18.13
C SER A 385 -15.74 10.55 -16.92
N GLY A 386 -16.25 10.68 -15.68
CA GLY A 386 -15.45 10.39 -14.47
C GLY A 386 -14.22 11.31 -14.30
N ASP A 387 -14.19 12.44 -15.00
CA ASP A 387 -13.06 13.35 -15.02
C ASP A 387 -13.20 14.42 -13.93
N PHE A 388 -12.58 14.15 -12.78
CA PHE A 388 -12.48 15.09 -11.67
C PHE A 388 -11.72 16.38 -12.04
N ALA A 389 -10.96 16.41 -13.16
CA ALA A 389 -10.29 17.62 -13.62
C ALA A 389 -11.26 18.74 -14.03
N SER A 390 -12.52 18.39 -14.34
CA SER A 390 -13.58 19.36 -14.68
C SER A 390 -14.12 20.13 -13.46
N ILE A 391 -14.04 19.54 -12.26
CA ILE A 391 -14.57 20.12 -11.00
C ILE A 391 -13.84 21.40 -10.65
N ARG A 392 -12.51 21.43 -10.83
CA ARG A 392 -11.70 22.64 -10.66
C ARG A 392 -12.29 23.83 -11.42
N GLN A 393 -12.58 23.62 -12.71
CA GLN A 393 -13.08 24.68 -13.57
C GLN A 393 -14.48 25.12 -13.15
N PHE A 394 -15.33 24.19 -12.68
CA PHE A 394 -16.64 24.54 -12.16
C PHE A 394 -16.57 25.38 -10.89
N VAL A 395 -15.71 25.01 -9.92
CA VAL A 395 -15.52 25.80 -8.69
C VAL A 395 -14.96 27.19 -9.03
N LEU A 396 -13.96 27.25 -9.91
CA LEU A 396 -13.39 28.51 -10.38
C LEU A 396 -14.41 29.40 -11.11
N SER A 397 -15.38 28.80 -11.81
CA SER A 397 -16.45 29.52 -12.51
C SER A 397 -17.60 29.96 -11.59
N ALA A 398 -17.86 29.19 -10.53
CA ALA A 398 -18.89 29.48 -9.53
C ALA A 398 -18.42 30.55 -8.53
N TRP A 399 -17.11 30.63 -8.28
CA TRP A 399 -16.48 31.69 -7.50
C TRP A 399 -16.42 32.99 -8.30
N ARG A 400 -17.42 33.87 -8.11
CA ARG A 400 -17.44 35.21 -8.72
C ARG A 400 -16.41 36.13 -8.05
N ASP A 401 -16.23 37.36 -8.57
CA ASP A 401 -15.16 38.28 -8.16
C ASP A 401 -15.08 38.57 -6.64
N ASP A 402 -16.18 38.38 -5.90
CA ASP A 402 -16.22 38.42 -4.43
C ASP A 402 -16.29 37.01 -3.82
N ALA A 403 -15.60 36.81 -2.69
CA ALA A 403 -15.65 35.55 -1.94
C ALA A 403 -17.10 35.20 -1.54
N PRO A 404 -17.57 33.98 -1.83
CA PRO A 404 -18.92 33.55 -1.46
C PRO A 404 -19.18 33.66 0.04
N LYS A 405 -20.44 33.90 0.42
CA LYS A 405 -20.85 33.99 1.83
C LYS A 405 -20.50 32.67 2.53
N ASN A 406 -19.84 32.77 3.68
CA ASN A 406 -19.41 31.64 4.53
C ASN A 406 -18.35 30.72 3.88
N ALA A 407 -17.61 31.19 2.87
CA ALA A 407 -16.44 30.46 2.38
C ALA A 407 -15.31 30.45 3.42
N ARG A 408 -14.68 29.30 3.61
CA ARG A 408 -13.51 29.16 4.49
C ARG A 408 -12.22 29.51 3.76
N SER A 409 -12.20 29.34 2.45
CA SER A 409 -11.08 29.64 1.57
C SER A 409 -11.00 31.13 1.28
N LYS A 410 -9.79 31.68 1.21
CA LYS A 410 -9.57 33.11 0.93
C LYS A 410 -9.48 33.41 -0.56
N THR A 411 -9.28 32.39 -1.37
CA THR A 411 -9.09 32.48 -2.83
C THR A 411 -9.88 31.38 -3.52
N ARG A 412 -10.24 31.61 -4.79
CA ARG A 412 -10.95 30.64 -5.62
C ARG A 412 -10.13 29.37 -5.88
N GLU A 413 -8.81 29.48 -5.93
CA GLU A 413 -7.90 28.34 -6.13
C GLU A 413 -7.87 27.45 -4.88
N GLN A 414 -7.84 28.04 -3.68
CA GLN A 414 -7.96 27.30 -2.42
C GLN A 414 -9.33 26.63 -2.28
N ALA A 415 -10.39 27.31 -2.71
CA ALA A 415 -11.74 26.76 -2.68
C ALA A 415 -11.90 25.59 -3.64
N ALA A 416 -11.35 25.68 -4.85
CA ALA A 416 -11.33 24.59 -5.82
C ALA A 416 -10.61 23.36 -5.26
N ALA A 417 -9.43 23.54 -4.67
CA ALA A 417 -8.70 22.45 -4.02
C ALA A 417 -9.46 21.86 -2.82
N ALA A 418 -10.09 22.70 -1.99
CA ALA A 418 -10.88 22.26 -0.85
C ALA A 418 -12.12 21.45 -1.28
N VAL A 419 -12.85 21.90 -2.31
CA VAL A 419 -13.99 21.19 -2.88
C VAL A 419 -13.55 19.87 -3.52
N GLU A 420 -12.48 19.87 -4.31
CA GLU A 420 -11.91 18.64 -4.89
C GLU A 420 -11.52 17.65 -3.79
N PHE A 421 -10.88 18.12 -2.72
CA PHE A 421 -10.51 17.28 -1.59
C PHE A 421 -11.73 16.74 -0.84
N ILE A 422 -12.75 17.57 -0.59
CA ILE A 422 -14.00 17.14 0.05
C ILE A 422 -14.68 16.06 -0.79
N LEU A 423 -14.81 16.28 -2.10
CA LEU A 423 -15.43 15.34 -3.03
C LEU A 423 -14.62 14.04 -3.12
N HIS A 424 -13.31 14.15 -3.28
CA HIS A 424 -12.44 12.99 -3.39
C HIS A 424 -12.36 12.23 -2.06
N SER A 425 -12.35 12.91 -0.92
CA SER A 425 -12.40 12.26 0.40
C SER A 425 -13.75 11.62 0.66
N ALA A 426 -14.86 12.24 0.23
CA ALA A 426 -16.19 11.64 0.32
C ALA A 426 -16.28 10.39 -0.56
N VAL A 427 -15.91 10.49 -1.85
CA VAL A 427 -15.90 9.36 -2.79
C VAL A 427 -14.93 8.28 -2.35
N GLN A 428 -13.73 8.61 -1.89
CA GLN A 428 -12.78 7.61 -1.38
C GLN A 428 -13.19 7.06 -0.03
N SER A 429 -13.86 7.83 0.84
CA SER A 429 -14.41 7.29 2.09
C SER A 429 -15.50 6.26 1.81
N VAL A 430 -16.24 6.40 0.70
CA VAL A 430 -17.22 5.44 0.18
C VAL A 430 -16.59 4.35 -0.68
N ALA A 431 -15.42 4.57 -1.29
CA ALA A 431 -14.67 3.52 -1.97
C ALA A 431 -13.82 2.68 -0.99
N ALA A 432 -13.52 3.23 0.20
CA ALA A 432 -12.76 2.60 1.27
C ALA A 432 -13.66 2.01 2.37
N ARG A 433 -14.86 2.57 2.58
CA ARG A 433 -16.00 1.89 3.21
C ARG A 433 -16.71 1.15 2.08
N GLU A 434 -16.40 -0.11 1.79
CA GLU A 434 -17.19 -0.93 0.87
C GLU A 434 -18.60 -1.22 1.45
N ASP A 435 -19.41 -0.16 1.63
CA ASP A 435 -20.81 -0.18 2.08
C ASP A 435 -21.63 0.59 1.05
N LEU A 436 -21.91 -0.04 -0.10
CA LEU A 436 -22.93 0.44 -1.04
C LEU A 436 -24.24 -0.35 -0.90
N GLY A 437 -24.33 -1.23 0.11
CA GLY A 437 -25.40 -2.23 0.20
C GLY A 437 -26.61 -1.82 1.02
N ASP A 438 -26.51 -0.77 1.84
CA ASP A 438 -27.50 -0.56 2.92
C ASP A 438 -28.31 0.73 2.84
N HIS A 439 -28.28 1.46 1.72
CA HIS A 439 -29.10 2.67 1.54
C HIS A 439 -29.91 2.65 0.24
N ALA A 440 -30.84 1.70 0.15
CA ALA A 440 -31.98 1.77 -0.77
C ALA A 440 -33.28 1.39 -0.05
N TYR A 441 -33.86 2.36 0.68
CA TYR A 441 -35.30 2.49 0.91
C TYR A 441 -35.68 3.97 0.98
#